data_AF-A0A4Z0BJH1-F1
#
_entry.id   AF-A0A4Z0BJH1-F1
#
_cell.length_a   1.000
_cell.length_b   1.000
_cell.length_c   1.000
_cell.angle_alpha   90.00
_cell.angle_beta   90.00
_cell.angle_gamma   90.00
#
_symmetry.space_group_name_H-M   'P 1'
#
loop_
_entity.id
_entity.type
_entity.pdbx_description
1 polymer ?
#
loop_
_entity_poly.entity_id
_entity_poly.type
_entity_poly.pdbx_seq_one_letter_code
_entity_poly.pdbx_strand_id
1 'polypeptide(L)'
;MGYHTEAVLEAPLGENATSLEASDDFDLPARSSHYCPVELLGTFTLLMAGHGRCVSSSMMLGDREYAMWQLARAQTLPDDELHQVAARLFGYFDDPRGWGTRA
;
A
#
# COMPACT_ATOMS: atom_id res chain seq x y z
N MET A 1 25.27 -27.21 60.28
CA MET A 1 26.36 -26.36 59.76
C MET A 1 26.17 -26.18 58.28
N GLY A 2 25.81 -24.97 57.85
CA GLY A 2 25.89 -24.61 56.43
C GLY A 2 27.29 -24.11 56.08
N TYR A 3 27.70 -24.34 54.84
CA TYR A 3 28.29 -23.31 54.01
C TYR A 3 28.05 -23.63 52.53
N HIS A 4 27.86 -22.54 51.83
CA HIS A 4 27.39 -22.32 50.48
C HIS A 4 28.52 -22.56 49.46
N THR A 5 28.22 -23.17 48.32
CA THR A 5 28.91 -22.88 47.04
C THR A 5 27.96 -23.19 45.90
N GLU A 6 27.47 -22.12 45.27
CA GLU A 6 26.78 -22.16 43.99
C GLU A 6 27.79 -22.33 42.85
N ALA A 7 27.45 -23.16 41.88
CA ALA A 7 27.91 -23.05 40.50
C ALA A 7 26.93 -23.81 39.60
N VAL A 8 25.94 -23.07 39.11
CA VAL A 8 25.20 -23.34 37.88
C VAL A 8 26.20 -23.64 36.77
N LEU A 9 26.06 -24.78 36.07
CA LEU A 9 25.85 -24.88 34.62
C LEU A 9 26.00 -26.36 34.18
N GLU A 10 24.92 -27.13 34.24
CA GLU A 10 24.88 -28.48 33.66
C GLU A 10 24.03 -28.44 32.37
N ALA A 11 24.73 -28.57 31.24
CA ALA A 11 24.48 -29.32 29.97
C ALA A 11 23.05 -29.71 29.51
N PRO A 12 22.83 -30.24 28.28
CA PRO A 12 23.70 -30.42 27.12
C PRO A 12 23.10 -29.92 25.78
N LEU A 13 23.93 -29.98 24.74
CA LEU A 13 23.60 -29.83 23.33
C LEU A 13 22.47 -30.77 22.85
N GLY A 14 21.56 -30.18 22.09
CA GLY A 14 21.04 -30.76 20.85
C GLY A 14 19.66 -31.39 20.93
N GLU A 15 18.67 -30.75 20.33
CA GLU A 15 17.60 -31.42 19.59
C GLU A 15 16.87 -30.42 18.70
N ASN A 16 17.18 -30.54 17.42
CA ASN A 16 16.64 -29.79 16.31
C ASN A 16 15.51 -30.65 15.73
N ALA A 17 14.27 -30.48 16.21
CA ALA A 17 13.06 -30.82 15.48
C ALA A 17 11.78 -30.44 16.26
N THR A 18 11.05 -29.49 15.69
CA THR A 18 9.58 -29.50 15.56
C THR A 18 8.70 -29.37 16.81
N SER A 19 8.34 -28.11 17.10
CA SER A 19 6.96 -27.65 17.22
C SER A 19 6.98 -26.16 16.83
N LEU A 20 6.61 -25.64 15.66
CA LEU A 20 5.50 -25.93 14.74
C LEU A 20 4.19 -26.16 15.52
N GLU A 21 3.15 -25.41 15.14
CA GLU A 21 1.86 -25.19 15.82
C GLU A 21 1.91 -24.01 16.83
N ALA A 22 1.42 -22.80 16.57
CA ALA A 22 0.60 -22.30 15.47
C ALA A 22 1.10 -20.88 15.14
N SER A 23 1.54 -20.67 13.90
CA SER A 23 1.25 -19.38 13.29
C SER A 23 -0.26 -19.28 13.34
N ASP A 24 -0.79 -18.37 14.15
CA ASP A 24 -2.15 -17.89 13.95
C ASP A 24 -2.22 -17.53 12.48
N ASP A 25 -2.87 -18.42 11.72
CA ASP A 25 -3.51 -18.15 10.46
C ASP A 25 -4.50 -17.04 10.77
N PHE A 26 -3.98 -15.83 10.95
CA PHE A 26 -4.79 -14.65 10.86
C PHE A 26 -5.08 -14.59 9.37
N ASP A 27 -6.15 -15.31 9.00
CA ASP A 27 -7.05 -15.02 7.90
C ASP A 27 -7.40 -13.52 7.99
N LEU A 28 -6.41 -12.69 7.67
CA LEU A 28 -6.55 -11.27 7.47
C LEU A 28 -7.11 -11.21 6.07
N PRO A 29 -8.42 -11.02 5.91
CA PRO A 29 -9.13 -11.18 4.65
C PRO A 29 -8.42 -10.31 3.65
N ALA A 30 -7.69 -10.94 2.70
CA ALA A 30 -6.81 -10.34 1.71
C ALA A 30 -6.67 -8.86 1.99
N ARG A 31 -5.88 -8.48 3.02
CA ARG A 31 -5.78 -7.08 3.45
C ARG A 31 -5.36 -6.36 2.19
N SER A 32 -6.33 -5.76 1.52
CA SER A 32 -6.13 -4.84 0.44
C SER A 32 -5.56 -3.65 1.18
N SER A 33 -4.27 -3.77 1.52
CA SER A 33 -3.38 -2.64 1.60
C SER A 33 -3.49 -2.04 0.22
N HIS A 34 -4.51 -1.19 0.04
CA HIS A 34 -4.68 -0.31 -1.10
C HIS A 34 -3.45 0.60 -1.05
N TYR A 35 -2.34 0.06 -1.53
CA TYR A 35 -1.07 0.73 -1.57
C TYR A 35 -1.32 1.99 -2.37
N CYS A 36 -1.07 3.14 -1.75
CA CYS A 36 -1.28 4.42 -2.39
C CYS A 36 -0.55 4.39 -3.74
N PRO A 37 -1.22 4.64 -4.88
CA PRO A 37 -0.65 4.43 -6.20
C PRO A 37 0.26 5.60 -6.57
N VAL A 38 1.31 5.83 -5.78
CA VAL A 38 2.18 7.01 -5.87
C VAL A 38 2.94 7.04 -7.18
N GLU A 39 3.41 5.89 -7.67
CA GLU A 39 4.06 5.78 -8.98
C GLU A 39 3.08 6.09 -10.10
N LEU A 40 1.87 5.51 -10.05
CA LEU A 40 0.82 5.73 -11.04
C LEU A 40 0.35 7.20 -11.08
N LEU A 41 0.26 7.84 -9.91
CA LEU A 41 0.02 9.29 -9.76
C LEU A 41 1.17 10.12 -10.31
N GLY A 42 2.42 9.69 -10.11
CA GLY A 42 3.59 10.32 -10.69
C GLY A 42 3.56 10.28 -12.22
N THR A 43 3.31 9.10 -12.80
CA THR A 43 3.14 8.93 -14.25
C THR A 43 2.00 9.79 -14.78
N PHE A 44 0.84 9.78 -14.12
CA PHE A 44 -0.30 10.61 -14.51
C PHE A 44 0.02 12.09 -14.54
N THR A 45 0.66 12.61 -13.48
CA THR A 45 1.02 14.03 -13.38
C THR A 45 2.05 14.43 -14.45
N LEU A 46 3.00 13.55 -14.78
CA LEU A 46 3.97 13.76 -15.86
C LEU A 46 3.31 13.78 -17.24
N LEU A 47 2.44 12.81 -17.53
CA LEU A 47 1.71 12.75 -18.81
C LEU A 47 0.83 13.99 -18.99
N MET A 48 0.06 14.37 -17.96
CA MET A 48 -0.73 15.61 -17.98
C MET A 48 0.12 16.87 -18.18
N ALA A 49 1.30 16.93 -17.55
CA ALA A 49 2.23 18.04 -17.73
C ALA A 49 2.77 18.11 -19.18
N GLY A 50 2.97 16.96 -19.83
CA GLY A 50 3.28 16.87 -21.27
C GLY A 50 2.22 17.50 -22.16
N HIS A 51 0.95 17.47 -21.75
CA HIS A 51 -0.18 18.15 -22.41
C HIS A 51 -0.38 19.61 -21.95
N GLY A 52 0.56 20.18 -21.19
CA GLY A 52 0.48 21.55 -20.67
C GLY A 52 -0.48 21.71 -19.48
N ARG A 53 -0.82 20.62 -18.79
CA ARG A 53 -1.70 20.62 -17.62
C ARG A 53 -0.95 20.14 -16.38
N CYS A 54 -0.57 21.05 -15.49
CA CYS A 54 -0.04 20.63 -14.19
C CYS A 54 -1.16 20.15 -13.27
N VAL A 55 -1.00 18.95 -12.72
CA VAL A 55 -1.90 18.37 -11.71
C VAL A 55 -1.12 18.12 -10.43
N SER A 56 -1.74 18.35 -9.28
CA SER A 56 -1.14 18.09 -7.97
C SER A 56 -1.58 16.74 -7.43
N SER A 57 -0.64 15.81 -7.28
CA SER A 57 -0.89 14.49 -6.67
C SER A 57 -1.38 14.61 -5.23
N SER A 58 -0.85 15.56 -4.45
CA SER A 58 -1.34 15.84 -3.08
C SER A 58 -2.80 16.28 -3.06
N MET A 59 -3.22 17.10 -4.03
CA MET A 59 -4.62 17.53 -4.13
C MET A 59 -5.51 16.38 -4.60
N MET A 60 -5.05 15.55 -5.55
CA MET A 60 -5.77 14.33 -5.96
C MET A 60 -5.93 13.34 -4.79
N LEU A 61 -4.93 13.21 -3.91
CA LEU A 61 -5.00 12.34 -2.74
C LEU A 61 -5.85 12.92 -1.59
N GLY A 62 -6.03 14.24 -1.55
CA GLY A 62 -6.78 14.93 -0.50
C GLY A 62 -8.23 15.25 -0.86
N ASP A 63 -8.55 15.35 -2.15
CA ASP A 63 -9.87 15.73 -2.65
C ASP A 63 -10.32 14.82 -3.81
N ARG A 64 -11.41 14.07 -3.57
CA ARG A 64 -11.88 13.02 -4.49
C ARG A 64 -12.45 13.64 -5.75
N GLU A 65 -13.23 14.69 -5.58
CA GLU A 65 -13.91 15.36 -6.68
C GLU A 65 -12.89 15.95 -7.64
N TYR A 66 -11.85 16.57 -7.10
CA TYR A 66 -10.69 17.02 -7.86
C TYR A 66 -10.03 15.86 -8.60
N ALA A 67 -9.73 14.75 -7.94
CA ALA A 67 -9.13 13.58 -8.59
C ALA A 67 -9.99 13.09 -9.76
N MET A 68 -11.28 12.84 -9.53
CA MET A 68 -12.22 12.36 -10.54
C MET A 68 -12.36 13.34 -11.70
N TRP A 69 -12.38 14.65 -11.44
CA TRP A 69 -12.40 15.66 -12.48
C TRP A 69 -11.14 15.64 -13.34
N GLN A 70 -9.95 15.50 -12.74
CA GLN A 70 -8.70 15.38 -13.50
C GLN A 70 -8.67 14.10 -14.36
N LEU A 71 -9.18 12.98 -13.84
CA LEU A 71 -9.29 11.73 -14.60
C LEU A 71 -10.27 11.84 -15.77
N ALA A 72 -11.44 12.42 -15.54
CA ALA A 72 -12.40 12.69 -16.62
C ALA A 72 -11.81 13.63 -17.68
N ARG A 73 -10.99 14.61 -17.26
CA ARG A 73 -10.28 15.49 -18.18
C ARG A 73 -9.21 14.76 -18.98
N ALA A 74 -8.46 13.86 -18.35
CA ALA A 74 -7.46 13.05 -19.02
C ALA A 74 -8.06 12.23 -20.16
N GLN A 75 -9.31 11.77 -20.01
CA GLN A 75 -10.04 11.04 -21.05
C GLN A 75 -10.37 11.87 -22.31
N THR A 76 -10.23 13.19 -22.26
CA THR A 76 -10.47 14.09 -23.39
C THR A 76 -9.22 14.37 -24.23
N LEU A 77 -8.05 13.90 -23.78
CA LEU A 77 -6.78 14.11 -24.46
C LEU A 77 -6.51 12.95 -25.44
N PRO A 78 -5.85 13.17 -26.59
CA PRO A 78 -5.57 12.11 -27.55
C PRO A 78 -4.31 11.30 -27.13
N ASP A 79 -4.31 10.74 -25.92
CA ASP A 79 -3.15 10.04 -25.34
C ASP A 79 -3.59 8.72 -24.70
N ASP A 80 -3.23 7.61 -25.36
CA ASP A 80 -3.66 6.27 -24.97
C ASP A 80 -3.00 5.79 -23.67
N GLU A 81 -1.73 6.16 -23.45
CA GLU A 81 -1.01 5.83 -22.22
C GLU A 81 -1.66 6.55 -21.03
N LEU A 82 -1.96 7.84 -21.20
CA LEU A 82 -2.67 8.64 -20.21
C LEU A 82 -4.06 8.07 -19.91
N HIS A 83 -4.80 7.59 -20.92
CA HIS A 83 -6.09 6.92 -20.71
C HIS A 83 -5.95 5.66 -19.87
N GLN A 84 -4.96 4.80 -20.16
CA GLN A 84 -4.73 3.57 -19.41
C GLN A 84 -4.34 3.83 -17.95
N VAL A 85 -3.51 4.86 -17.72
CA VAL A 85 -3.13 5.30 -16.37
C VAL A 85 -4.35 5.88 -15.64
N ALA A 86 -5.14 6.72 -16.31
CA ALA A 86 -6.32 7.33 -15.73
C ALA A 86 -7.39 6.30 -15.34
N ALA A 87 -7.62 5.27 -16.17
CA ALA A 87 -8.56 4.19 -15.86
C ALA A 87 -8.16 3.38 -14.62
N ARG A 88 -6.86 3.11 -14.45
CA ARG A 88 -6.35 2.42 -13.25
C ARG A 88 -6.51 3.28 -12.00
N LEU A 89 -6.22 4.58 -12.11
CA LEU A 89 -6.46 5.54 -11.02
C LEU A 89 -7.96 5.66 -10.70
N PHE A 90 -8.83 5.61 -11.71
CA PHE A 90 -10.27 5.64 -11.50
C PHE A 90 -10.73 4.51 -10.59
N GLY A 91 -10.25 3.28 -10.80
CA GLY A 91 -10.56 2.17 -9.91
C GLY A 91 -10.10 2.40 -8.46
N TYR A 92 -8.97 3.09 -8.25
CA TYR A 92 -8.49 3.43 -6.91
C TYR A 92 -9.34 4.51 -6.22
N PHE A 93 -9.70 5.57 -6.93
CA PHE A 93 -10.51 6.67 -6.38
C PHE A 93 -12.00 6.33 -6.29
N ASP A 94 -12.47 5.40 -7.13
CA ASP A 94 -13.84 4.90 -7.08
C ASP A 94 -14.07 3.97 -5.89
N ASP A 95 -13.03 3.24 -5.46
CA ASP A 95 -13.13 2.31 -4.35
C ASP A 95 -13.44 3.02 -3.01
N PRO A 96 -14.60 2.75 -2.39
CA PRO A 96 -15.02 3.41 -1.15
C PRO A 96 -14.22 2.95 0.09
N ARG A 97 -13.41 1.91 -0.03
CA ARG A 97 -12.58 1.31 1.04
C ARG A 97 -11.11 1.70 0.94
N GLY A 98 -10.62 2.04 -0.26
CA GLY A 98 -9.21 2.37 -0.52
C GLY A 98 -8.86 3.86 -0.43
N TRP A 99 -9.83 4.74 -0.70
CA TRP A 99 -9.59 6.18 -0.87
C TRP A 99 -9.65 7.00 0.44
N GLY A 100 -10.24 6.47 1.53
CA GLY A 100 -10.64 7.35 2.64
C GLY A 100 -10.84 6.74 4.02
N THR A 101 -10.39 5.51 4.31
CA THR A 101 -10.48 5.00 5.69
C THR A 101 -9.30 5.49 6.54
N ARG A 102 -9.31 6.77 6.89
CA ARG A 102 -8.76 7.19 8.19
C ARG A 102 -9.81 6.80 9.23
N ALA A 103 -9.56 5.70 9.94
CA ALA A 103 -10.13 5.49 11.27
C ALA A 103 -9.63 6.59 12.23
#